data_AF-A0A2Z4NCD9-F1
#
_entry.id   AF-A0A2Z4NCD9-F1
#
_cell.length_a   1.000
_cell.length_b   1.000
_cell.length_c   1.000
_cell.angle_alpha   90.00
_cell.angle_beta   90.00
_cell.angle_gamma   90.00
#
_symmetry.space_group_name_H-M   'P 1'
#
loop_
_entity.id
_entity.type
_entity.pdbx_description
1 polymer ?
#
loop_
_entity_poly.entity_id
_entity_poly.type
_entity_poly.pdbx_seq_one_letter_code
_entity_poly.pdbx_strand_id
1 'polypeptide(L)' 'MAVRYVVNHENGWAVKNPNGKRSLKTFKTQKEAMDYAKSLSDTTSVIVQSKMGKFRKA' A
#
# COMPACT_ATOMS: atom_id res chain seq x y z
N MET A 1 11.68 -5.34 9.65
CA MET A 1 10.21 -5.45 9.73
C MET A 1 9.61 -4.08 9.46
N ALA A 2 8.92 -3.92 8.33
CA ALA A 2 8.53 -2.65 7.74
C ALA A 2 7.01 -2.55 7.58
N VAL A 3 6.46 -1.35 7.78
CA VAL A 3 5.05 -1.06 7.48
C VAL A 3 4.92 -0.81 5.98
N ARG A 4 3.89 -1.35 5.33
CA ARG A 4 3.62 -1.10 3.90
C ARG A 4 2.38 -0.24 3.75
N TYR A 5 2.46 0.77 2.89
CA TYR A 5 1.35 1.67 2.59
C TYR A 5 0.74 1.31 1.24
N VAL A 6 -0.54 1.00 1.23
CA VAL A 6 -1.32 0.83 0.00
C VAL A 6 -2.07 2.13 -0.24
N VAL A 7 -1.67 2.89 -1.25
CA VAL A 7 -2.19 4.24 -1.55
C VAL A 7 -2.90 4.27 -2.89
N ASN A 8 -3.88 5.16 -3.02
CA ASN A 8 -4.53 5.42 -4.30
C ASN A 8 -3.53 6.13 -5.23
N HIS A 9 -3.47 5.70 -6.49
CA HIS A 9 -2.59 6.20 -7.53
C HIS A 9 -3.42 6.43 -8.80
N GLU A 10 -2.97 7.31 -9.70
CA GLU A 10 -3.71 7.67 -10.93
C GLU A 10 -4.11 6.45 -11.77
N ASN A 11 -3.25 5.42 -11.78
CA ASN A 11 -3.44 4.16 -12.51
C ASN A 11 -3.91 2.98 -11.64
N GLY A 12 -4.42 3.23 -10.42
CA GLY A 12 -4.94 2.20 -9.51
C GLY A 12 -4.38 2.32 -8.10
N TRP A 13 -3.68 1.29 -7.62
CA TRP A 13 -3.25 1.16 -6.23
C TRP A 13 -1.76 0.88 -6.13
N ALA A 14 -1.03 1.74 -5.41
CA ALA A 14 0.41 1.64 -5.26
C ALA A 14 0.79 1.13 -3.87
N VAL A 15 1.75 0.22 -3.81
CA VAL A 15 2.41 -0.18 -2.54
C VAL A 15 3.65 0.68 -2.36
N LYS A 16 3.78 1.33 -1.22
CA LYS A 16 4.88 2.23 -0.85
C LYS A 16 5.47 1.85 0.49
N ASN A 17 6.75 2.19 0.66
CA ASN A 17 7.40 2.15 1.96
C ASN A 17 7.04 3.37 2.81
N PRO A 18 7.15 3.26 4.15
CA PRO A 18 7.11 4.42 5.02
C PRO A 18 8.27 5.32 4.60
N ASN A 19 8.00 6.59 4.29
CA ASN A 19 8.99 7.55 3.80
C ASN A 19 9.61 7.21 2.43
N GLY A 20 9.08 6.22 1.71
CA GLY A 20 9.52 5.88 0.37
C GLY A 20 9.07 6.96 -0.63
N LYS A 21 10.04 7.61 -1.29
CA LYS A 21 9.75 8.58 -2.36
C LYS A 21 9.11 7.91 -3.59
N ARG A 22 9.25 6.60 -3.75
CA ARG A 22 8.76 5.82 -4.90
C ARG A 22 7.84 4.68 -4.48
N SER A 23 6.94 4.35 -5.39
CA SER A 23 6.12 3.14 -5.34
C SER A 23 6.99 1.91 -5.59
N LEU A 24 6.80 0.86 -4.79
CA LEU A 24 7.39 -0.47 -5.06
C LEU A 24 6.72 -1.08 -6.28
N LYS A 25 5.39 -1.06 -6.31
CA LYS A 25 4.59 -1.63 -7.39
C LYS A 25 3.19 -1.00 -7.42
N THR A 26 2.59 -0.96 -8.60
CA THR A 26 1.22 -0.52 -8.83
C THR A 26 0.35 -1.68 -9.31
N PHE A 27 -0.90 -1.70 -8.87
CA PHE A 27 -1.89 -2.72 -9.16
C PHE A 27 -3.19 -2.07 -9.61
N LYS A 28 -4.05 -2.81 -10.31
CA LYS A 28 -5.35 -2.29 -10.75
C LYS A 28 -6.31 -2.17 -9.57
N THR A 29 -6.24 -3.11 -8.63
CA THR A 29 -7.16 -3.17 -7.50
C THR A 29 -6.46 -3.03 -6.16
N GLN A 30 -7.21 -2.51 -5.18
CA GLN A 30 -6.77 -2.41 -3.79
C GLN A 30 -6.42 -3.78 -3.21
N LYS A 31 -7.20 -4.80 -3.58
CA LYS A 31 -7.04 -6.17 -3.11
C LYS A 31 -5.68 -6.75 -3.54
N GLU A 32 -5.34 -6.66 -4.82
CA GLU A 32 -4.04 -7.10 -5.34
C GLU A 32 -2.87 -6.38 -4.65
N ALA A 33 -3.01 -5.07 -4.41
CA ALA A 33 -1.98 -4.31 -3.71
C ALA A 33 -1.81 -4.74 -2.25
N MET A 34 -2.91 -5.03 -1.55
CA MET A 34 -2.87 -5.57 -0.18
C MET A 34 -2.27 -6.97 -0.14
N ASP A 35 -2.65 -7.85 -1.07
CA ASP A 35 -2.16 -9.23 -1.12
C ASP A 35 -0.66 -9.24 -1.39
N TYR A 36 -0.18 -8.40 -2.32
CA TYR A 36 1.25 -8.22 -2.56
C TYR A 36 1.97 -7.68 -1.31
N ALA A 37 1.43 -6.63 -0.67
CA ALA A 37 2.04 -6.08 0.54
C ALA A 37 2.16 -7.12 1.67
N LYS A 38 1.16 -8.00 1.82
CA LYS A 38 1.17 -9.10 2.80
C LYS A 38 2.11 -10.25 2.42
N SER A 39 2.35 -10.48 1.12
CA SER A 39 3.27 -11.53 0.65
C SER A 39 4.74 -11.21 0.92
N LEU A 40 5.07 -9.94 1.18
CA LEU A 40 6.45 -9.53 1.49
C LEU A 40 6.81 -9.99 2.90
N SER A 41 7.87 -10.78 3.00
CA SER A 41 8.33 -11.42 4.25
C SER A 41 8.77 -10.42 5.33
N ASP A 42 9.12 -9.20 4.94
CA ASP A 42 9.53 -8.14 5.84
C ASP A 42 8.37 -7.25 6.31
N THR A 43 7.13 -7.50 5.87
CA THR A 43 5.97 -6.68 6.22
C THR A 43 5.48 -6.97 7.64
N THR A 44 5.40 -5.91 8.45
CA THR A 44 4.84 -5.97 9.81
C THR A 44 3.37 -5.59 9.84
N SER A 45 2.98 -4.60 9.03
CA SER A 45 1.60 -4.10 8.98
C SER A 45 1.34 -3.47 7.63
N VAL A 46 0.09 -3.54 7.18
CA VAL A 46 -0.36 -2.94 5.92
C VAL A 46 -1.36 -1.83 6.24
N ILE A 47 -1.00 -0.59 5.92
CA ILE A 47 -1.88 0.57 6.08
C ILE A 47 -2.47 0.90 4.72
N VAL A 48 -3.79 0.91 4.65
CA VAL A 48 -4.51 1.09 3.39
C VAL A 48 -5.22 2.43 3.37
N GLN A 49 -4.99 3.20 2.31
CA GLN A 49 -5.67 4.44 2.05
C GLN A 49 -7.08 4.16 1.53
N SER A 50 -8.04 5.01 1.88
CA SER A 50 -9.34 5.04 1.23
C SER A 50 -9.22 5.64 -0.17
N LYS A 51 -10.24 5.42 -1.01
CA LYS A 51 -10.35 6.05 -2.33
C LYS A 51 -10.26 7.58 -2.27
N MET A 52 -10.71 8.18 -1.16
CA MET A 52 -10.68 9.63 -0.91
C MET A 52 -9.33 10.15 -0.38
N GLY A 53 -8.28 9.31 -0.34
CA GLY A 53 -6.96 9.72 0.12
C GLY A 53 -6.80 9.73 1.65
N LYS A 54 -7.84 9.41 2.43
CA LYS A 54 -7.75 9.32 3.89
C LYS A 54 -7.27 7.93 4.31
N PHE A 55 -6.30 7.85 5.21
CA PHE A 55 -5.98 6.58 5.88
C PHE A 55 -6.96 6.35 7.02
N ARG A 56 -7.51 5.14 7.14
CA ARG A 56 -8.23 4.77 8.36
C ARG A 56 -7.20 4.49 9.45
N LYS A 57 -7.06 5.43 10.39
CA LYS A 57 -6.55 5.10 11.72
C LYS A 57 -7.69 4.39 12.44
N ALA A 58 -7.50 3.10 12.72
CA ALA A 58 -8.27 2.43 13.76
C ALA A 58 -7.76 2.94 15.11
#